data_AF-A0A0D2D9Y2-F1
#
_entry.id   AF-A0A0D2D9Y2-F1
#
_cell.length_a   1.000
_cell.length_b   1.000
_cell.length_c   1.000
_cell.angle_alpha   90.00
_cell.angle_beta   90.00
_cell.angle_gamma   90.00
#
_symmetry.space_group_name_H-M   'P 1'
#
loop_
_entity.id
_entity.type
_entity.pdbx_description
1 polymer ?
#
loop_
_entity_poly.entity_id
_entity_poly.type
_entity_poly.pdbx_seq_one_letter_code
_entity_poly.pdbx_strand_id
1 'polypeptide(L)'
;MFRTPAVRSIPRSFATLQAPAPRASLSNNVFRASLRTSARSVKATRVLSLTVARPFHSSLVKYEAKGADKAAKWNTKQFEEDLAKQTLKPMPEAVSASSSTRAVAGETTSEHEDDVDMMEGIRADFKTIKETFTLRDVPRQALYVGLAGVVPYLATSLTTVYLSFDIQYAANHGQGFLLSGETAEALLHIIEPIQLGYGASIISFLGAIHWGLEWAGFGGYKGYPRYSMGIVATAVAWPTLLLSAEVGLIAQFLAFTFLYYNDARAAAHGWAPNWYGTYRFVLTFIVGASIVASLIGRGQIADLVTRPPGPADRMRELRKKQMEEIGPEPEGEEEDEEDGEDEE
;
A
#
# COMPACT_ATOMS: atom_id res chain seq x y z
N MET A 1 -78.93 -9.27 -87.13
CA MET A 1 -79.48 -8.51 -85.99
C MET A 1 -78.40 -8.34 -84.93
N PHE A 2 -78.34 -7.17 -84.31
CA PHE A 2 -77.17 -6.58 -83.65
C PHE A 2 -76.87 -7.08 -82.21
N ARG A 3 -75.56 -7.27 -81.95
CA ARG A 3 -74.70 -6.94 -80.78
C ARG A 3 -75.17 -7.20 -79.33
N THR A 4 -74.28 -7.86 -78.58
CA THR A 4 -73.96 -7.57 -77.17
C THR A 4 -72.45 -7.73 -76.91
N PRO A 5 -71.78 -6.85 -76.13
CA PRO A 5 -70.35 -6.94 -75.84
C PRO A 5 -70.07 -7.23 -74.34
N ALA A 6 -69.06 -8.03 -74.01
CA ALA A 6 -68.36 -7.94 -72.72
C ALA A 6 -67.01 -8.69 -72.71
N VAL A 7 -66.08 -8.14 -71.92
CA VAL A 7 -64.84 -8.71 -71.35
C VAL A 7 -63.51 -8.45 -72.10
N ARG A 8 -62.83 -7.40 -71.63
CA ARG A 8 -61.37 -7.15 -71.55
C ARG A 8 -61.16 -6.54 -70.16
N SER A 9 -60.07 -6.66 -69.40
CA SER A 9 -58.78 -7.36 -69.44
C SER A 9 -58.08 -7.06 -68.09
N ILE A 10 -57.24 -7.97 -67.60
CA ILE A 10 -56.26 -7.87 -66.47
C ILE A 10 -55.29 -6.68 -66.74
N PRO A 11 -54.65 -5.93 -65.78
CA PRO A 11 -53.81 -6.48 -64.70
C PRO A 11 -53.55 -5.72 -63.37
N ARG A 12 -53.08 -6.52 -62.40
CA ARG A 12 -51.99 -6.35 -61.40
C ARG A 12 -51.95 -5.20 -60.37
N SER A 13 -51.69 -5.70 -59.15
CA SER A 13 -50.74 -5.26 -58.11
C SER A 13 -51.30 -4.46 -56.92
N PHE A 14 -51.22 -5.13 -55.77
CA PHE A 14 -51.57 -4.64 -54.45
C PHE A 14 -50.45 -3.76 -53.89
N ALA A 15 -50.79 -2.55 -53.44
CA ALA A 15 -50.03 -1.78 -52.49
C ALA A 15 -50.85 -1.73 -51.19
N THR A 16 -50.37 -2.36 -50.13
CA THR A 16 -51.03 -2.31 -48.83
C THR A 16 -50.53 -1.09 -48.06
N LEU A 17 -51.47 -0.15 -47.86
CA LEU A 17 -51.36 1.04 -47.03
C LEU A 17 -51.28 0.67 -45.54
N GLN A 18 -50.41 1.34 -44.77
CA GLN A 18 -50.58 1.50 -43.32
C GLN A 18 -50.91 2.96 -43.02
N ALA A 19 -52.02 3.14 -42.30
CA ALA A 19 -52.65 4.41 -41.95
C ALA A 19 -51.97 5.14 -40.76
N PRO A 20 -52.23 6.45 -40.55
CA PRO A 20 -51.54 7.28 -39.56
C PRO A 20 -52.38 7.71 -38.33
N ALA A 21 -51.65 8.24 -37.32
CA ALA A 21 -52.02 9.21 -36.24
C ALA A 21 -52.36 8.67 -34.83
N PRO A 22 -52.23 9.45 -33.71
CA PRO A 22 -51.71 10.82 -33.51
C PRO A 22 -50.72 11.00 -32.31
N ARG A 23 -50.30 12.25 -32.10
CA ARG A 23 -49.27 12.81 -31.19
C ARG A 23 -49.73 12.99 -29.73
N ALA A 24 -48.77 13.01 -28.79
CA ALA A 24 -48.81 13.89 -27.61
C ALA A 24 -47.38 14.39 -27.28
N SER A 25 -47.25 15.70 -27.18
CA SER A 25 -46.05 16.49 -26.90
C SER A 25 -45.77 16.62 -25.41
N LEU A 26 -44.49 16.70 -24.99
CA LEU A 26 -43.89 17.86 -24.31
C LEU A 26 -42.52 17.52 -23.67
N SER A 27 -41.64 18.52 -23.74
CA SER A 27 -40.46 18.80 -22.91
C SER A 27 -39.31 17.78 -22.86
N ASN A 28 -38.26 18.02 -23.66
CA ASN A 28 -36.92 18.22 -23.09
C ASN A 28 -35.96 18.87 -24.12
N ASN A 29 -35.94 20.21 -24.14
CA ASN A 29 -34.90 20.99 -24.81
C ASN A 29 -33.99 21.59 -23.74
N VAL A 30 -32.91 20.91 -23.37
CA VAL A 30 -31.81 21.51 -22.60
C VAL A 30 -30.48 20.84 -23.01
N PHE A 31 -29.67 21.60 -23.76
CA PHE A 31 -28.23 21.48 -24.02
C PHE A 31 -27.64 20.16 -24.57
N ARG A 32 -27.55 20.08 -25.91
CA ARG A 32 -26.38 19.46 -26.59
C ARG A 32 -25.61 20.54 -27.33
N ALA A 33 -24.59 21.08 -26.68
CA ALA A 33 -23.62 21.96 -27.33
C ALA A 33 -22.82 21.16 -28.36
N SER A 34 -22.95 21.54 -29.64
CA SER A 34 -22.13 21.02 -30.74
C SER A 34 -20.80 21.79 -30.76
N LEU A 35 -19.75 21.19 -30.20
CA LEU A 35 -18.39 21.70 -30.36
C LEU A 35 -17.88 21.27 -31.74
N ARG A 36 -17.89 22.23 -32.67
CA ARG A 36 -17.19 22.15 -33.95
C ARG A 36 -15.68 22.16 -33.68
N THR A 37 -15.03 21.01 -33.83
CA THR A 37 -13.56 20.97 -33.95
C THR A 37 -13.17 20.95 -35.42
N SER A 38 -12.36 21.92 -35.81
CA SER A 38 -11.71 22.04 -37.11
C SER A 38 -10.48 21.12 -37.11
N ALA A 39 -10.62 19.92 -37.66
CA ALA A 39 -9.49 19.04 -37.97
C ALA A 39 -9.38 18.86 -39.49
N ARG A 40 -8.30 19.40 -40.05
CA ARG A 40 -7.92 19.31 -41.47
C ARG A 40 -7.66 17.83 -41.81
N SER A 41 -8.34 17.29 -42.81
CA SER A 41 -8.08 15.93 -43.32
C SER A 41 -6.69 15.87 -43.95
N VAL A 42 -5.75 15.20 -43.29
CA VAL A 42 -4.46 14.83 -43.86
C VAL A 42 -4.66 13.50 -44.59
N LYS A 43 -4.37 13.50 -45.90
CA LYS A 43 -4.41 12.31 -46.75
C LYS A 43 -3.54 11.21 -46.14
N ALA A 44 -4.11 10.02 -46.01
CA ALA A 44 -3.41 8.83 -45.54
C ALA A 44 -2.32 8.42 -46.53
N THR A 45 -1.06 8.55 -46.12
CA THR A 45 0.08 7.96 -46.82
C THR A 45 0.02 6.45 -46.64
N ARG A 46 0.02 5.70 -47.76
CA ARG A 46 0.13 4.24 -47.77
C ARG A 46 1.43 3.83 -47.06
N VAL A 47 1.30 3.27 -45.87
CA VAL A 47 2.40 2.57 -45.20
C VAL A 47 2.53 1.17 -45.81
N LEU A 48 3.73 0.88 -46.32
CA LEU A 48 4.15 -0.43 -46.79
C LEU A 48 4.07 -1.42 -45.63
N SER A 49 3.37 -2.54 -45.84
CA SER A 49 3.30 -3.66 -44.90
C SER A 49 4.66 -4.32 -44.75
N LEU A 50 5.36 -4.06 -43.64
CA LEU A 50 6.45 -4.91 -43.20
C LEU A 50 5.85 -6.24 -42.71
N THR A 51 6.15 -7.32 -43.42
CA THR A 51 5.93 -8.68 -42.97
C THR A 51 6.83 -8.94 -41.76
N VAL A 52 6.23 -8.97 -40.56
CA VAL A 52 6.90 -9.44 -39.35
C VAL A 52 7.15 -10.95 -39.53
N ALA A 53 8.42 -11.30 -39.77
CA ALA A 53 8.88 -12.68 -39.65
C ALA A 53 8.61 -13.14 -38.20
N ARG A 54 7.71 -14.12 -38.05
CA ARG A 54 7.47 -14.77 -36.75
C ARG A 54 8.72 -15.59 -36.40
N PRO A 55 9.40 -15.34 -35.27
CA PRO A 55 10.47 -16.23 -34.85
C PRO A 55 9.85 -17.56 -34.42
N PHE A 56 10.35 -18.64 -34.99
CA PHE A 56 10.04 -20.02 -34.60
C PHE A 56 10.53 -20.28 -33.17
N HIS A 57 9.69 -20.03 -32.17
CA HIS A 57 9.84 -20.61 -30.83
C HIS A 57 8.81 -21.73 -30.64
N SER A 58 9.02 -22.87 -31.31
CA SER A 58 8.17 -24.06 -31.21
C SER A 58 8.81 -25.20 -30.38
N SER A 59 9.86 -24.91 -29.61
CA SER A 59 10.61 -25.94 -28.86
C SER A 59 10.24 -26.07 -27.38
N LEU A 60 9.65 -25.05 -26.73
CA LEU A 60 9.35 -25.13 -25.29
C LEU A 60 8.00 -25.79 -24.97
N VAL A 61 6.98 -25.62 -25.81
CA VAL A 61 5.63 -26.20 -25.57
C VAL A 61 5.63 -27.73 -25.66
N LYS A 62 6.56 -28.32 -26.42
CA LYS A 62 6.67 -29.79 -26.53
C LYS A 62 7.30 -30.45 -25.29
N TYR A 63 8.04 -29.71 -24.47
CA TYR A 63 8.64 -30.26 -23.24
C TYR A 63 7.64 -30.28 -22.08
N GLU A 64 6.85 -29.23 -21.89
CA GLU A 64 5.79 -29.21 -20.86
C GLU A 64 4.69 -30.25 -21.14
N ALA A 65 4.24 -30.38 -22.39
CA ALA A 65 3.22 -31.39 -22.74
C ALA A 65 3.71 -32.83 -22.52
N LYS A 66 4.97 -33.14 -22.86
CA LYS A 66 5.55 -34.47 -22.58
C LYS A 66 5.79 -34.71 -21.09
N GLY A 67 6.07 -33.67 -20.31
CA GLY A 67 6.20 -33.74 -18.85
C GLY A 67 4.87 -34.04 -18.17
N ALA A 68 3.81 -33.35 -18.60
CA ALA A 68 2.45 -33.55 -18.11
C ALA A 68 1.89 -34.95 -18.46
N ASP A 69 2.12 -35.45 -19.69
CA ASP A 69 1.71 -36.80 -20.09
C ASP A 69 2.45 -37.91 -19.34
N LYS A 70 3.73 -37.68 -18.98
CA LYS A 70 4.51 -38.61 -18.16
C LYS A 70 4.06 -38.60 -16.69
N ALA A 71 3.68 -37.45 -16.16
CA ALA A 71 3.12 -37.33 -14.81
C ALA A 71 1.73 -37.99 -14.71
N ALA A 72 0.90 -37.88 -15.76
CA ALA A 72 -0.41 -38.51 -15.83
C ALA A 72 -0.36 -40.05 -15.96
N LYS A 73 0.77 -40.62 -16.41
CA LYS A 73 1.01 -42.08 -16.52
C LYS A 73 1.97 -42.61 -15.43
N TRP A 74 2.10 -41.91 -14.32
CA TRP A 74 2.93 -42.37 -13.21
C TRP A 74 2.18 -43.39 -12.34
N ASN A 75 2.65 -44.64 -12.32
CA ASN A 75 2.03 -45.71 -11.54
C ASN A 75 2.81 -45.89 -10.23
N THR A 76 2.33 -45.25 -9.16
CA THR A 76 3.02 -45.16 -7.86
C THR A 76 3.40 -46.53 -7.29
N LYS A 77 2.52 -47.52 -7.39
CA LYS A 77 2.76 -48.88 -6.86
C LYS A 77 3.94 -49.58 -7.52
N GLN A 78 4.08 -49.48 -8.84
CA GLN A 78 5.18 -50.12 -9.56
C GLN A 78 6.53 -49.46 -9.23
N PHE A 79 6.52 -48.13 -9.06
CA PHE A 79 7.70 -47.40 -8.65
C PHE A 79 8.13 -47.75 -7.22
N GLU A 80 7.18 -47.88 -6.29
CA GLU A 80 7.46 -48.31 -4.91
C GLU A 80 8.04 -49.73 -4.86
N GLU A 81 7.52 -50.66 -5.66
CA GLU A 81 8.08 -52.02 -5.79
C GLU A 81 9.50 -52.02 -6.35
N ASP A 82 9.79 -51.17 -7.34
CA ASP A 82 11.13 -51.05 -7.92
C ASP A 82 12.11 -50.36 -6.97
N LEU A 83 11.65 -49.40 -6.17
CA LEU A 83 12.43 -48.74 -5.13
C LEU A 83 12.72 -49.69 -3.95
N ALA A 84 11.76 -50.56 -3.61
CA ALA A 84 11.94 -51.60 -2.61
C ALA A 84 12.95 -52.69 -3.04
N LYS A 85 13.08 -52.96 -4.34
CA LYS A 85 14.08 -53.90 -4.89
C LYS A 85 15.49 -53.31 -4.95
N GLN A 86 15.63 -51.99 -4.92
CA GLN A 86 16.94 -51.34 -4.92
C GLN A 86 17.58 -51.47 -3.53
N THR A 87 18.64 -52.27 -3.45
CA THR A 87 19.45 -52.40 -2.25
C THR A 87 20.31 -51.15 -2.05
N LEU A 88 20.11 -50.46 -0.92
CA LEU A 88 20.89 -49.28 -0.55
C LEU A 88 22.35 -49.67 -0.34
N LYS A 89 23.25 -49.08 -1.13
CA LYS A 89 24.69 -49.27 -0.94
C LYS A 89 25.17 -48.40 0.21
N PRO A 90 25.81 -48.94 1.25
CA PRO A 90 26.40 -48.12 2.30
C PRO A 90 27.55 -47.30 1.70
N MET A 91 27.38 -45.97 1.67
CA MET A 91 28.41 -45.01 1.27
C MET A 91 28.91 -44.30 2.53
N PRO A 92 29.81 -44.92 3.33
CA PRO A 92 30.25 -44.36 4.60
C PRO A 92 31.05 -43.05 4.45
N GLU A 93 31.59 -42.76 3.27
CA GLU A 93 32.36 -41.55 3.00
C GLU A 93 31.50 -40.32 2.65
N ALA A 94 30.23 -40.52 2.25
CA ALA A 94 29.31 -39.45 1.88
C ALA A 94 28.45 -38.94 3.05
N VAL A 95 28.55 -39.60 4.20
CA VAL A 95 27.85 -39.21 5.42
C VAL A 95 28.82 -38.49 6.35
N SER A 96 28.55 -37.22 6.63
CA SER A 96 29.22 -36.50 7.71
C SER A 96 28.99 -37.25 9.01
N ALA A 97 30.06 -37.72 9.65
CA ALA A 97 30.01 -38.31 11.00
C ALA A 97 29.53 -37.29 12.06
N SER A 98 29.56 -35.99 11.72
CA SER A 98 28.94 -34.93 12.52
C SER A 98 27.42 -34.96 12.31
N SER A 99 26.75 -35.55 13.30
CA SER A 99 25.30 -35.69 13.40
C SER A 99 24.61 -34.33 13.57
N SER A 100 23.50 -34.11 12.86
CA SER A 100 22.60 -32.96 13.04
C SER A 100 21.67 -33.09 14.25
N THR A 101 22.09 -33.82 15.28
CA THR A 101 21.37 -33.83 16.56
C THR A 101 21.76 -32.59 17.35
N ARG A 102 20.82 -31.64 17.46
CA ARG A 102 20.92 -30.52 18.40
C ARG A 102 21.18 -31.11 19.79
N ALA A 103 22.33 -30.81 20.39
CA ALA A 103 22.63 -31.21 21.75
C ALA A 103 21.63 -30.56 22.69
N VAL A 104 20.60 -31.30 23.09
CA VAL A 104 19.69 -30.94 24.17
C VAL A 104 20.26 -31.54 25.44
N ALA A 105 21.29 -30.88 26.00
CA ALA A 105 21.71 -30.93 27.40
C ALA A 105 23.09 -30.29 27.53
N GLY A 106 23.16 -29.17 28.22
CA GLY A 106 24.40 -28.47 28.52
C GLY A 106 24.20 -26.97 28.48
N GLU A 107 23.52 -26.44 29.49
CA GLU A 107 23.62 -25.03 29.86
C GLU A 107 25.06 -24.80 30.36
N THR A 108 25.99 -24.61 29.41
CA THR A 108 27.28 -24.02 29.68
C THR A 108 27.15 -22.57 29.32
N THR A 109 27.12 -21.74 30.37
CA THR A 109 27.37 -20.31 30.34
C THR A 109 28.67 -20.05 29.60
N SER A 110 28.61 -19.92 28.28
CA SER A 110 29.62 -19.19 27.54
C SER A 110 29.19 -17.73 27.65
N GLU A 111 29.78 -17.02 28.60
CA GLU A 111 29.99 -15.58 28.48
C GLU A 111 30.77 -15.36 27.17
N HIS A 112 30.04 -15.19 26.07
CA HIS A 112 30.53 -14.41 24.95
C HIS A 112 30.06 -13.00 25.22
N GLU A 113 30.97 -12.20 25.79
CA GLU A 113 31.02 -10.77 25.50
C GLU A 113 31.31 -10.62 24.01
N ASP A 114 30.29 -10.86 23.18
CA ASP A 114 30.30 -10.38 21.83
C ASP A 114 29.58 -9.04 21.88
N ASP A 115 30.36 -7.96 21.79
CA ASP A 115 29.96 -6.79 21.02
C ASP A 115 29.66 -7.28 19.60
N VAL A 116 28.55 -8.02 19.42
CA VAL A 116 27.99 -8.33 18.12
C VAL A 116 27.63 -6.98 17.58
N ASP A 117 28.45 -6.53 16.63
CA ASP A 117 28.29 -5.26 15.95
C ASP A 117 26.85 -5.25 15.40
N MET A 118 25.92 -4.63 16.14
CA MET A 118 24.49 -4.69 15.86
C MET A 118 24.22 -4.20 14.43
N MET A 119 25.12 -3.35 13.92
CA MET A 119 25.20 -2.89 12.55
C MET A 119 25.51 -4.01 11.54
N GLU A 120 26.43 -4.92 11.85
CA GLU A 120 26.71 -6.10 11.03
C GLU A 120 25.54 -7.09 11.07
N GLY A 121 24.90 -7.26 12.23
CA GLY A 121 23.66 -8.03 12.35
C GLY A 121 22.55 -7.49 11.44
N ILE A 122 22.25 -6.19 11.54
CA ILE A 122 21.24 -5.53 10.69
C ILE A 122 21.63 -5.60 9.21
N ARG A 123 22.91 -5.46 8.87
CA ARG A 123 23.39 -5.56 7.48
C ARG A 123 23.26 -6.99 6.94
N ALA A 124 23.56 -8.00 7.75
CA ALA A 124 23.41 -9.40 7.41
C ALA A 124 21.93 -9.78 7.24
N ASP A 125 21.06 -9.30 8.12
CA ASP A 125 19.61 -9.46 8.00
C ASP A 125 19.08 -8.77 6.76
N PHE A 126 19.52 -7.53 6.48
CA PHE A 126 19.13 -6.83 5.26
C PHE A 126 19.61 -7.57 4.00
N LYS A 127 20.81 -8.14 4.01
CA LYS A 127 21.34 -8.95 2.91
C LYS A 127 20.53 -10.23 2.74
N THR A 128 20.19 -10.91 3.83
CA THR A 128 19.37 -12.12 3.83
C THR A 128 17.97 -11.85 3.34
N ILE A 129 17.34 -10.75 3.78
CA ILE A 129 16.04 -10.27 3.27
C ILE A 129 16.17 -9.99 1.76
N LYS A 130 17.18 -9.22 1.34
CA LYS A 130 17.37 -8.89 -0.09
C LYS A 130 17.56 -10.13 -0.98
N GLU A 131 18.25 -11.16 -0.47
CA GLU A 131 18.52 -12.41 -1.18
C GLU A 131 17.30 -13.35 -1.16
N THR A 132 16.62 -13.48 -0.01
CA THR A 132 15.42 -14.32 0.18
C THR A 132 14.22 -13.78 -0.60
N PHE A 133 14.06 -12.45 -0.67
CA PHE A 133 12.95 -11.82 -1.35
C PHE A 133 13.20 -11.61 -2.86
N THR A 134 14.20 -12.24 -3.48
CA THR A 134 14.45 -12.12 -4.93
C THR A 134 14.43 -10.66 -5.44
N LEU A 135 14.85 -9.70 -4.60
CA LEU A 135 14.75 -8.26 -4.91
C LEU A 135 15.58 -7.87 -6.15
N ARG A 136 16.48 -8.74 -6.58
CA ARG A 136 17.26 -8.62 -7.82
C ARG A 136 16.40 -8.71 -9.09
N ASP A 137 15.27 -9.40 -9.04
CA ASP A 137 14.39 -9.60 -10.21
C ASP A 137 13.46 -8.40 -10.45
N VAL A 138 13.35 -7.50 -9.48
CA VAL A 138 12.54 -6.28 -9.59
C VAL A 138 13.30 -5.25 -10.46
N PRO A 139 12.65 -4.63 -11.46
CA PRO A 139 13.25 -3.52 -12.21
C PRO A 139 13.68 -2.38 -11.29
N ARG A 140 14.95 -1.98 -11.35
CA ARG A 140 15.53 -0.98 -10.44
C ARG A 140 14.77 0.34 -10.47
N GLN A 141 14.25 0.74 -11.63
CA GLN A 141 13.48 1.97 -11.80
C GLN A 141 12.20 1.93 -10.96
N ALA A 142 11.46 0.81 -10.99
CA ALA A 142 10.25 0.64 -10.17
C ALA A 142 10.58 0.63 -8.68
N LEU A 143 11.69 0.01 -8.29
CA LEU A 143 12.13 -0.02 -6.90
C LEU A 143 12.50 1.36 -6.37
N TYR A 144 13.24 2.17 -7.12
CA TYR A 144 13.59 3.53 -6.68
C TYR A 144 12.37 4.44 -6.58
N VAL A 145 11.46 4.40 -7.56
CA VAL A 145 10.23 5.20 -7.53
C VAL A 145 9.31 4.73 -6.41
N GLY A 146 9.20 3.42 -6.20
CA GLY A 146 8.47 2.85 -5.07
C GLY A 146 9.04 3.28 -3.72
N LEU A 147 10.37 3.20 -3.56
CA LEU A 147 11.05 3.64 -2.33
C LEU A 147 10.90 5.14 -2.09
N ALA A 148 10.94 5.96 -3.15
CA ALA A 148 10.68 7.39 -3.04
C ALA A 148 9.25 7.67 -2.54
N GLY A 149 8.27 6.86 -2.97
CA GLY A 149 6.89 6.94 -2.49
C GLY A 149 6.68 6.56 -1.02
N VAL A 150 7.64 5.92 -0.35
CA VAL A 150 7.54 5.63 1.10
C VAL A 150 8.21 6.68 1.97
N VAL A 151 9.00 7.59 1.38
CA VAL A 151 9.72 8.62 2.12
C VAL A 151 8.78 9.50 2.95
N PRO A 152 7.63 9.98 2.45
CA PRO A 152 6.73 10.80 3.27
C PRO A 152 6.19 10.05 4.48
N TYR A 153 5.92 8.74 4.35
CA TYR A 153 5.48 7.90 5.47
C TYR A 153 6.54 7.77 6.56
N LEU A 154 7.79 7.51 6.15
CA LEU A 154 8.91 7.46 7.09
C LEU A 154 9.08 8.81 7.78
N ALA A 155 9.06 9.91 7.02
CA ALA A 155 9.18 11.26 7.56
C ALA A 155 8.06 11.57 8.58
N THR A 156 6.78 11.35 8.22
CA THR A 156 5.68 11.62 9.15
C THR A 156 5.74 10.73 10.39
N SER A 157 6.13 9.46 10.24
CA SER A 157 6.25 8.53 11.38
C SER A 157 7.37 8.91 12.34
N LEU A 158 8.56 9.23 11.83
CA LEU A 158 9.68 9.67 12.64
C LEU A 158 9.37 10.99 13.33
N THR A 159 8.76 11.95 12.63
CA THR A 159 8.32 13.20 13.23
C THR A 159 7.27 12.97 14.32
N THR A 160 6.33 12.04 14.13
CA THR A 160 5.32 11.71 15.16
C THR A 160 5.97 11.12 16.41
N VAL A 161 6.91 10.18 16.26
CA VAL A 161 7.65 9.58 17.38
C VAL A 161 8.54 10.60 18.08
N TYR A 162 9.15 11.51 17.32
CA TYR A 162 9.95 12.59 17.87
C TYR A 162 9.09 13.57 18.69
N LEU A 163 7.95 13.99 18.16
CA LEU A 163 7.02 14.88 18.87
C LEU A 163 6.44 14.20 20.12
N SER A 164 6.12 12.90 20.06
CA SER A 164 5.67 12.15 21.25
C SER A 164 6.73 12.06 22.32
N PHE A 165 7.99 11.84 21.93
CA PHE A 165 9.12 11.87 22.85
C PHE A 165 9.29 13.24 23.50
N ASP A 166 9.21 14.33 22.72
CA ASP A 166 9.40 15.68 23.24
C ASP A 166 8.28 16.08 24.22
N ILE A 167 7.03 15.70 23.94
CA ILE A 167 5.89 15.87 24.87
C ILE A 167 6.11 15.08 26.16
N GLN A 168 6.55 13.83 26.06
CA GLN A 168 6.82 13.00 27.23
C GLN A 168 8.01 13.51 28.06
N TYR A 169 9.04 14.04 27.41
CA TYR A 169 10.16 14.68 28.07
C TYR A 169 9.74 15.96 28.79
N ALA A 170 8.95 16.82 28.13
CA ALA A 170 8.39 18.03 28.70
C ALA A 170 7.49 17.74 29.91
N ALA A 171 6.69 16.67 29.86
CA ALA A 171 5.84 16.27 30.99
C ALA A 171 6.66 15.86 32.24
N ASN A 172 7.81 15.23 32.03
CA ASN A 172 8.66 14.74 33.13
C ASN A 172 9.61 15.82 33.69
N HIS A 173 10.15 16.70 32.84
CA HIS A 173 11.17 17.68 33.21
C HIS A 173 10.67 19.13 33.26
N GLY A 174 9.43 19.40 32.85
CA GLY A 174 8.82 20.74 32.85
C GLY A 174 9.28 21.66 31.71
N GLN A 175 10.25 21.22 30.90
CA GLN A 175 10.74 21.91 29.70
C GLN A 175 10.93 20.88 28.59
N GLY A 176 10.48 21.20 27.37
CA GLY A 176 10.72 20.36 26.20
C GLY A 176 12.19 20.34 25.81
N PHE A 177 12.62 19.26 25.17
CA PHE A 177 14.02 19.09 24.77
C PHE A 177 14.39 20.08 23.65
N LEU A 178 13.51 20.25 22.66
CA LEU A 178 13.70 21.25 21.60
C LEU A 178 12.45 22.11 21.32
N LEU A 179 11.24 21.58 21.48
CA LEU A 179 9.99 22.31 21.24
C LEU A 179 9.18 22.42 22.54
N SER A 180 8.40 23.50 22.65
CA SER A 180 7.38 23.59 23.71
C SER A 180 6.31 22.52 23.48
N GLY A 181 5.77 21.94 24.57
CA GLY A 181 4.72 20.93 24.49
C GLY A 181 3.53 21.40 23.65
N GLU A 182 3.12 22.66 23.80
CA GLU A 182 2.00 23.25 23.05
C GLU A 182 2.29 23.34 21.54
N THR A 183 3.52 23.67 21.15
CA THR A 183 3.93 23.69 19.75
C THR A 183 4.04 22.29 19.16
N ALA A 184 4.46 21.31 19.97
CA ALA A 184 4.56 19.93 19.55
C ALA A 184 3.17 19.31 19.31
N GLU A 185 2.20 19.62 20.18
CA GLU A 185 0.79 19.23 20.01
C GLU A 185 0.17 19.87 18.76
N ALA A 186 0.39 21.17 18.53
CA ALA A 186 -0.09 21.84 17.32
C ALA A 186 0.50 21.21 16.02
N LEU A 187 1.79 20.87 16.04
CA LEU A 187 2.45 20.20 14.91
C LEU A 187 1.92 18.78 14.68
N LEU A 188 1.60 18.04 15.74
CA LEU A 188 0.96 16.74 15.61
C LEU A 188 -0.36 16.86 14.85
N HIS A 189 -1.25 17.78 15.24
CA HIS A 189 -2.54 17.98 14.56
C HIS A 189 -2.42 18.30 13.05
N ILE A 190 -1.31 18.91 12.63
CA ILE A 190 -1.03 19.18 11.22
C ILE A 190 -0.53 17.92 10.49
N ILE A 191 0.28 17.09 11.14
CA ILE A 191 0.91 15.93 10.49
C ILE A 191 -0.06 14.76 10.29
N GLU A 192 -1.08 14.63 11.14
CA GLU A 192 -2.07 13.56 11.08
C GLU A 192 -2.84 13.50 9.75
N PRO A 193 -3.50 14.58 9.31
CA PRO A 193 -4.24 14.58 8.05
C PRO A 193 -3.30 14.42 6.85
N ILE A 194 -2.04 14.86 6.97
CA ILE A 194 -1.03 14.66 5.92
C ILE A 194 -0.72 13.17 5.76
N GLN A 195 -0.43 12.46 6.85
CA GLN A 195 -0.12 11.03 6.80
C GLN A 195 -1.32 10.21 6.30
N LEU A 196 -2.53 10.51 6.79
CA LEU A 196 -3.76 9.83 6.36
C LEU A 196 -4.13 10.15 4.91
N GLY A 197 -4.05 11.42 4.52
CA GLY A 197 -4.29 11.88 3.16
C GLY A 197 -3.35 11.22 2.16
N TYR A 198 -2.06 11.17 2.52
CA TYR A 198 -1.05 10.48 1.71
C TYR A 198 -1.35 8.99 1.60
N GLY A 199 -1.74 8.33 2.69
CA GLY A 199 -2.14 6.93 2.66
C GLY A 199 -3.32 6.63 1.77
N ALA A 200 -4.39 7.40 1.89
CA ALA A 200 -5.56 7.24 1.04
C ALA A 200 -5.22 7.45 -0.45
N SER A 201 -4.32 8.38 -0.75
CA SER A 201 -3.86 8.61 -2.12
C SER A 201 -3.10 7.39 -2.67
N ILE A 202 -2.18 6.80 -1.91
CA ILE A 202 -1.42 5.61 -2.33
C ILE A 202 -2.37 4.42 -2.50
N ILE A 203 -3.25 4.14 -1.53
CA ILE A 203 -4.24 3.04 -1.62
C ILE A 203 -5.06 3.16 -2.92
N SER A 204 -5.47 4.36 -3.27
CA SER A 204 -6.21 4.63 -4.52
C SER A 204 -5.38 4.33 -5.77
N PHE A 205 -4.10 4.72 -5.80
CA PHE A 205 -3.20 4.44 -6.92
C PHE A 205 -2.86 2.95 -7.07
N LEU A 206 -2.67 2.23 -5.98
CA LEU A 206 -2.43 0.77 -6.00
C LEU A 206 -3.58 0.01 -6.66
N GLY A 207 -4.81 0.42 -6.36
CA GLY A 207 -5.99 -0.11 -7.04
C GLY A 207 -5.95 0.09 -8.55
N ALA A 208 -5.54 1.29 -8.99
CA ALA A 208 -5.46 1.64 -10.41
C ALA A 208 -4.42 0.83 -11.20
N ILE A 209 -3.38 0.28 -10.57
CA ILE A 209 -2.38 -0.60 -11.23
C ILE A 209 -3.08 -1.80 -11.88
N HIS A 210 -4.12 -2.34 -11.24
CA HIS A 210 -4.87 -3.49 -11.75
C HIS A 210 -5.62 -3.18 -13.05
N TRP A 211 -6.08 -1.94 -13.22
CA TRP A 211 -6.69 -1.47 -14.45
C TRP A 211 -5.65 -1.36 -15.56
N GLY A 212 -4.48 -0.79 -15.24
CA GLY A 212 -3.37 -0.67 -16.19
C GLY A 212 -2.89 -2.03 -16.71
N LEU A 213 -2.76 -3.02 -15.82
CA LEU A 213 -2.38 -4.38 -16.22
C LEU A 213 -3.47 -5.10 -17.03
N GLU A 214 -4.75 -4.81 -16.78
CA GLU A 214 -5.87 -5.34 -17.58
C GLU A 214 -5.89 -4.75 -18.98
N TRP A 215 -5.68 -3.43 -19.11
CA TRP A 215 -5.57 -2.76 -20.41
C TRP A 215 -4.35 -3.22 -21.20
N ALA A 216 -3.27 -3.59 -20.52
CA ALA A 216 -2.11 -4.20 -21.14
C ALA A 216 -2.32 -5.67 -21.55
N GLY A 217 -3.44 -6.29 -21.16
CA GLY A 217 -3.73 -7.71 -21.43
C GLY A 217 -2.81 -8.69 -20.68
N PHE A 218 -2.13 -8.24 -19.61
CA PHE A 218 -1.17 -9.06 -18.88
C PHE A 218 -1.91 -10.13 -18.05
N GLY A 219 -1.56 -11.41 -18.25
CA GLY A 219 -2.25 -12.55 -17.62
C GLY A 219 -3.60 -12.91 -18.25
N GLY A 220 -3.92 -12.32 -19.41
CA GLY A 220 -5.20 -12.46 -20.10
C GLY A 220 -6.30 -11.57 -19.54
N TYR A 221 -7.35 -11.35 -20.33
CA TYR A 221 -8.49 -10.52 -19.93
C TYR A 221 -9.37 -11.24 -18.91
N LYS A 222 -9.53 -10.63 -17.73
CA LYS A 222 -10.42 -11.11 -16.66
C LYS A 222 -11.70 -10.29 -16.59
N GLY A 223 -11.69 -9.05 -17.10
CA GLY A 223 -12.83 -8.15 -17.11
C GLY A 223 -13.15 -7.58 -15.71
N TYR A 224 -14.44 -7.52 -15.39
CA TYR A 224 -14.96 -6.84 -14.19
C TYR A 224 -14.32 -7.23 -12.84
N PRO A 225 -14.00 -8.50 -12.55
CA PRO A 225 -13.40 -8.89 -11.26
C PRO A 225 -12.06 -8.20 -10.95
N ARG A 226 -11.27 -7.91 -11.99
CA ARG A 226 -10.00 -7.20 -11.83
C ARG A 226 -10.20 -5.69 -11.70
N TYR A 227 -11.18 -5.14 -12.41
CA TYR A 227 -11.54 -3.73 -12.25
C TYR A 227 -12.11 -3.44 -10.85
N SER A 228 -12.91 -4.35 -10.29
CA SER A 228 -13.48 -4.18 -8.94
C SER A 228 -12.41 -4.08 -7.86
N MET A 229 -11.26 -4.74 -8.03
CA MET A 229 -10.15 -4.63 -7.09
C MET A 229 -9.65 -3.19 -6.95
N GLY A 230 -9.59 -2.45 -8.05
CA GLY A 230 -9.23 -1.03 -8.03
C GLY A 230 -10.32 -0.14 -7.41
N ILE A 231 -11.58 -0.41 -7.72
CA ILE A 231 -12.72 0.34 -7.16
C ILE A 231 -12.80 0.15 -5.64
N VAL A 232 -12.68 -1.10 -5.17
CA VAL A 232 -12.73 -1.43 -3.74
C VAL A 232 -11.61 -0.75 -2.98
N ALA A 233 -10.39 -0.72 -3.52
CA ALA A 233 -9.26 -0.03 -2.90
C ALA A 233 -9.58 1.45 -2.62
N THR A 234 -10.03 2.19 -3.64
CA THR A 234 -10.39 3.60 -3.51
C THR A 234 -11.62 3.81 -2.61
N ALA A 235 -12.63 2.94 -2.72
CA ALA A 235 -13.83 2.99 -1.89
C ALA A 235 -13.53 2.77 -0.40
N VAL A 236 -12.51 1.97 -0.07
CA VAL A 236 -12.02 1.78 1.29
C VAL A 236 -11.12 2.93 1.73
N ALA A 237 -10.31 3.49 0.82
CA ALA A 237 -9.38 4.58 1.14
C ALA A 237 -10.09 5.83 1.64
N TRP A 238 -11.16 6.25 0.96
CA TRP A 238 -11.77 7.56 1.20
C TRP A 238 -12.44 7.70 2.58
N PRO A 239 -13.20 6.72 3.08
CA PRO A 239 -13.75 6.75 4.43
C PRO A 239 -12.69 6.86 5.53
N THR A 240 -11.46 6.37 5.31
CA THR A 240 -10.39 6.48 6.32
C THR A 240 -10.00 7.92 6.65
N LEU A 241 -10.27 8.87 5.74
CA LEU A 241 -10.01 10.29 5.96
C LEU A 241 -11.05 10.96 6.88
N LEU A 242 -12.21 10.33 7.06
CA LEU A 242 -13.29 10.84 7.91
C LEU A 242 -13.22 10.29 9.34
N LEU A 243 -12.35 9.30 9.58
CA LEU A 243 -12.18 8.67 10.88
C LEU A 243 -11.20 9.47 11.74
N SER A 244 -11.30 9.30 13.06
CA SER A 244 -10.25 9.76 13.99
C SER A 244 -8.91 9.15 13.58
N ALA A 245 -7.82 9.87 13.81
CA ALA A 245 -6.55 9.55 13.19
C ALA A 245 -5.98 8.18 13.59
N GLU A 246 -6.23 7.72 14.81
CA GLU A 246 -5.86 6.37 15.28
C GLU A 246 -6.61 5.28 14.49
N VAL A 247 -7.94 5.41 14.42
CA VAL A 247 -8.80 4.45 13.71
C VAL A 247 -8.54 4.49 12.21
N GLY A 248 -8.29 5.69 11.65
CA GLY A 248 -7.93 5.89 10.26
C GLY A 248 -6.62 5.19 9.91
N LEU A 249 -5.57 5.33 10.74
CA LEU A 249 -4.29 4.67 10.53
C LEU A 249 -4.40 3.15 10.62
N ILE A 250 -5.16 2.62 11.59
CA ILE A 250 -5.44 1.18 11.70
C ILE A 250 -6.17 0.67 10.45
N ALA A 251 -7.22 1.37 10.03
CA ALA A 251 -7.98 1.01 8.84
C ALA A 251 -7.11 1.01 7.57
N GLN A 252 -6.22 2.01 7.43
CA GLN A 252 -5.28 2.08 6.31
C GLN A 252 -4.23 0.95 6.37
N PHE A 253 -3.71 0.63 7.54
CA PHE A 253 -2.81 -0.52 7.72
C PHE A 253 -3.46 -1.83 7.27
N LEU A 254 -4.71 -2.07 7.68
CA LEU A 254 -5.48 -3.23 7.24
C LEU A 254 -5.76 -3.19 5.73
N ALA A 255 -6.09 -2.03 5.18
CA ALA A 255 -6.32 -1.86 3.75
C ALA A 255 -5.04 -2.18 2.94
N PHE A 256 -3.88 -1.65 3.34
CA PHE A 256 -2.60 -1.97 2.71
C PHE A 256 -2.27 -3.46 2.79
N THR A 257 -2.51 -4.10 3.93
CA THR A 257 -2.29 -5.53 4.13
C THR A 257 -3.20 -6.37 3.23
N PHE A 258 -4.48 -6.02 3.15
CA PHE A 258 -5.44 -6.70 2.29
C PHE A 258 -5.12 -6.51 0.80
N LEU A 259 -4.72 -5.30 0.41
CA LEU A 259 -4.23 -5.00 -0.93
C LEU A 259 -2.99 -5.82 -1.27
N TYR A 260 -2.01 -5.89 -0.37
CA TYR A 260 -0.84 -6.75 -0.56
C TYR A 260 -1.24 -8.22 -0.74
N TYR A 261 -2.13 -8.74 0.10
CA TYR A 261 -2.60 -10.12 -0.01
C TYR A 261 -3.25 -10.38 -1.39
N ASN A 262 -4.07 -9.45 -1.86
CA ASN A 262 -4.73 -9.56 -3.14
C ASN A 262 -3.74 -9.41 -4.31
N ASP A 263 -2.75 -8.52 -4.20
CA ASP A 263 -1.65 -8.34 -5.15
C ASP A 263 -0.77 -9.61 -5.25
N ALA A 264 -0.44 -10.21 -4.11
CA ALA A 264 0.32 -11.46 -4.03
C ALA A 264 -0.47 -12.62 -4.64
N ARG A 265 -1.78 -12.68 -4.40
CA ARG A 265 -2.67 -13.67 -5.02
C ARG A 265 -2.79 -13.47 -6.53
N ALA A 266 -2.89 -12.22 -6.99
CA ALA A 266 -2.88 -11.88 -8.41
C ALA A 266 -1.56 -12.29 -9.08
N ALA A 267 -0.42 -12.09 -8.42
CA ALA A 267 0.88 -12.55 -8.90
C ALA A 267 0.96 -14.09 -8.95
N ALA A 268 0.50 -14.79 -7.90
CA ALA A 268 0.48 -16.25 -7.85
C ALA A 268 -0.42 -16.89 -8.93
N HIS A 269 -1.53 -16.24 -9.30
CA HIS A 269 -2.39 -16.66 -10.41
C HIS A 269 -1.89 -16.22 -11.80
N GLY A 270 -0.72 -15.58 -11.89
CA GLY A 270 -0.14 -15.10 -13.15
C GLY A 270 -0.84 -13.87 -13.75
N TRP A 271 -1.64 -13.15 -12.97
CA TRP A 271 -2.32 -11.91 -13.41
C TRP A 271 -1.39 -10.70 -13.31
N ALA A 272 -0.39 -10.76 -12.44
CA ALA A 272 0.67 -9.76 -12.30
C ALA A 272 2.04 -10.44 -12.47
N PRO A 273 3.11 -9.67 -12.78
CA PRO A 273 4.46 -10.21 -12.85
C PRO A 273 4.87 -10.88 -11.53
N ASN A 274 5.64 -11.97 -11.58
CA ASN A 274 6.05 -12.72 -10.38
C ASN A 274 6.80 -11.85 -9.36
N TRP A 275 7.60 -10.87 -9.83
CA TRP A 275 8.33 -9.94 -8.98
C TRP A 275 7.42 -8.90 -8.28
N TYR A 276 6.19 -8.70 -8.76
CA TYR A 276 5.27 -7.68 -8.24
C TYR A 276 4.85 -7.98 -6.80
N GLY A 277 4.59 -9.25 -6.47
CA GLY A 277 4.25 -9.67 -5.11
C GLY A 277 5.35 -9.31 -4.12
N THR A 278 6.60 -9.62 -4.44
CA THR A 278 7.71 -9.33 -3.55
C THR A 278 8.03 -7.83 -3.44
N TYR A 279 8.00 -7.12 -4.56
CA TYR A 279 8.11 -5.66 -4.58
C TYR A 279 7.07 -5.02 -3.66
N ARG A 280 5.82 -5.48 -3.74
CA ARG A 280 4.71 -4.97 -2.94
C ARG A 280 4.88 -5.29 -1.46
N PHE A 281 5.39 -6.48 -1.12
CA PHE A 281 5.68 -6.87 0.26
C PHE A 281 6.63 -5.87 0.92
N VAL A 282 7.77 -5.58 0.29
CA VAL A 282 8.78 -4.65 0.86
C VAL A 282 8.19 -3.26 1.07
N LEU A 283 7.48 -2.70 0.08
CA LEU A 283 6.87 -1.39 0.24
C LEU A 283 5.81 -1.37 1.34
N THR A 284 4.95 -2.39 1.36
CA THR A 284 3.88 -2.49 2.36
C THR A 284 4.44 -2.72 3.76
N PHE A 285 5.55 -3.43 3.89
CA PHE A 285 6.26 -3.61 5.15
C PHE A 285 6.81 -2.28 5.68
N ILE A 286 7.46 -1.48 4.83
CA ILE A 286 7.98 -0.16 5.22
C ILE A 286 6.82 0.76 5.62
N VAL A 287 5.77 0.88 4.79
CA VAL A 287 4.58 1.67 5.14
C VAL A 287 3.95 1.17 6.43
N GLY A 288 3.79 -0.15 6.57
CA GLY A 288 3.19 -0.78 7.74
C GLY A 288 3.97 -0.49 9.02
N ALA A 289 5.30 -0.62 8.97
CA ALA A 289 6.17 -0.28 10.09
C ALA A 289 6.09 1.21 10.45
N SER A 290 6.05 2.11 9.45
CA SER A 290 5.84 3.54 9.67
C SER A 290 4.48 3.84 10.32
N ILE A 291 3.40 3.19 9.88
CA ILE A 291 2.08 3.36 10.50
C ILE A 291 2.08 2.87 11.94
N VAL A 292 2.68 1.70 12.21
CA VAL A 292 2.79 1.15 13.57
C VAL A 292 3.62 2.08 14.47
N ALA A 293 4.74 2.62 13.98
CA ALA A 293 5.54 3.59 14.72
C ALA A 293 4.74 4.87 15.04
N SER A 294 3.98 5.40 14.08
CA SER A 294 3.06 6.51 14.32
C SER A 294 2.00 6.18 15.37
N LEU A 295 1.44 4.96 15.34
CA LEU A 295 0.47 4.51 16.34
C LEU A 295 1.07 4.47 17.75
N ILE A 296 2.28 3.92 17.89
CA ILE A 296 2.97 3.81 19.19
C ILE A 296 3.26 5.20 19.75
N GLY A 297 3.80 6.11 18.93
CA GLY A 297 4.05 7.48 19.37
C GLY A 297 2.77 8.18 19.84
N ARG A 298 1.65 7.91 19.18
CA ARG A 298 0.34 8.48 19.56
C ARG A 298 -0.26 7.85 20.81
N GLY A 299 -0.15 6.54 20.97
CA GLY A 299 -0.59 5.86 22.19
C GLY A 299 0.12 6.41 23.44
N GLN A 300 1.41 6.73 23.33
CA GLN A 300 2.17 7.35 24.43
C GLN A 300 1.65 8.74 24.81
N ILE A 301 1.20 9.54 23.85
CA ILE A 301 0.62 10.87 24.11
C ILE A 301 -0.79 10.75 24.65
N ALA A 302 -1.60 9.83 24.09
CA ALA A 302 -2.96 9.59 24.56
C ALA A 302 -2.98 9.16 26.03
N ASP A 303 -2.02 8.33 26.47
CA ASP A 303 -1.88 7.96 27.89
C ASP A 303 -1.50 9.14 28.81
N LEU A 304 -0.80 10.15 28.28
CA LEU A 304 -0.46 11.37 29.01
C LEU A 304 -1.67 12.32 29.14
N VAL A 305 -2.47 12.47 28.08
CA VAL A 305 -3.67 13.35 28.05
C VAL A 305 -4.87 12.71 28.75
N THR A 306 -5.00 11.38 28.69
CA THR A 306 -6.12 10.64 29.31
C THR A 306 -5.88 10.35 30.79
N ARG A 307 -4.66 10.63 31.31
CA ARG A 307 -4.43 10.67 32.76
C ARG A 307 -5.27 11.82 33.34
N PRO A 308 -6.28 11.57 34.18
CA PRO A 308 -7.00 12.67 34.82
C PRO A 308 -6.00 13.51 35.61
N PRO A 309 -6.05 14.86 35.53
CA PRO A 309 -5.08 15.72 36.20
C PRO A 309 -5.09 15.36 37.67
N GLY A 310 -3.92 14.93 38.15
CA GLY A 310 -3.75 14.52 39.53
C GLY A 310 -4.07 15.70 40.46
N PRO A 311 -4.35 15.44 41.74
CA PRO A 311 -4.53 16.53 42.72
C PRO A 311 -3.34 17.51 42.72
N ALA A 312 -2.13 17.02 42.44
CA ALA A 312 -0.92 17.82 42.32
C ALA A 312 -0.90 18.75 41.10
N ASP A 313 -1.42 18.31 39.95
CA ASP A 313 -1.47 19.11 38.72
C ASP A 313 -2.50 20.23 38.86
N ARG A 314 -3.66 19.96 39.47
CA ARG A 314 -4.65 21.01 39.80
C ARG A 314 -4.08 22.06 40.76
N MET A 315 -3.29 21.63 41.75
CA MET A 315 -2.61 22.56 42.66
C MET A 315 -1.57 23.41 41.94
N ARG A 316 -0.85 22.86 40.96
CA ARG A 316 0.06 23.62 40.09
C ARG A 316 -0.67 24.60 39.19
N GLU A 317 -1.77 24.20 38.57
CA GLU A 317 -2.62 25.08 37.74
C GLU A 317 -3.21 26.23 38.56
N LEU A 318 -3.70 25.95 39.77
CA LEU A 318 -4.20 26.97 40.69
C LEU A 318 -3.09 27.93 41.12
N ARG A 319 -1.89 27.42 41.41
CA ARG A 319 -0.73 28.24 41.78
C ARG A 319 -0.25 29.11 40.62
N LYS A 320 -0.29 28.58 39.38
CA LYS A 320 0.00 29.35 38.16
C LYS A 320 -1.01 30.47 37.95
N LYS A 321 -2.30 30.18 38.08
CA LYS A 321 -3.36 31.20 38.01
C LYS A 321 -3.22 32.25 39.09
N GLN A 322 -2.86 31.85 40.31
CA GLN A 322 -2.58 32.79 41.41
C GLN A 322 -1.37 33.67 41.11
N MET A 323 -0.27 33.12 40.59
CA MET A 323 0.91 33.91 40.19
C MET A 323 0.62 34.86 39.03
N GLU A 324 -0.20 34.44 38.07
CA GLU A 324 -0.60 35.28 36.93
C GLU A 324 -1.55 36.41 37.36
N GLU A 325 -2.40 36.17 38.37
CA GLU A 325 -3.31 37.16 38.96
C GLU A 325 -2.60 38.13 39.92
N ILE A 326 -1.51 37.67 40.58
CA ILE A 326 -0.69 38.49 41.48
C ILE A 326 0.22 39.45 40.69
N GLY A 327 0.51 39.20 39.40
CA GLY A 327 1.42 40.02 38.60
C GLY A 327 2.89 39.89 39.05
N PRO A 328 3.87 40.30 38.24
CA PRO A 328 5.28 40.15 38.59
C PRO A 328 5.56 40.90 39.90
N GLU A 329 6.13 40.19 40.88
CA GLU A 329 6.53 40.78 42.16
C GLU A 329 7.48 41.96 41.87
N PRO A 330 7.29 43.13 42.51
CA PRO A 330 8.29 44.18 42.44
C PRO A 330 9.58 43.61 43.01
N GLU A 331 10.64 43.58 42.18
CA GLU A 331 11.99 43.30 42.63
C GLU A 331 12.29 44.19 43.83
N GLY A 332 12.53 43.57 44.99
CA GLY A 332 12.88 44.27 46.20
C GLY A 332 14.13 45.10 45.93
N GLU A 333 14.00 46.41 46.12
CA GLU A 333 15.12 47.35 46.13
C GLU A 333 16.16 46.81 47.14
N GLU A 334 17.36 46.49 46.65
CA GLU A 334 18.53 46.30 47.50
C GLU A 334 18.74 47.64 48.23
N GLU A 335 18.41 47.68 49.52
CA GLU A 335 18.79 48.78 50.40
C GLU A 335 20.33 48.78 50.51
N ASP A 336 20.96 49.72 49.82
CA ASP A 336 22.35 50.11 50.07
C ASP A 336 22.44 50.65 51.50
N GLU A 337 22.95 49.84 52.43
CA GLU A 337 23.35 50.28 53.77
C GLU A 337 24.54 51.25 53.62
N GLU A 338 24.27 52.56 53.73
CA GLU A 338 25.28 53.60 53.95
C GLU A 338 25.91 53.40 55.35
N ASP A 339 27.12 52.85 55.39
CA ASP A 339 28.02 52.92 56.55
C ASP A 339 28.41 54.39 56.80
N GLY A 340 27.74 55.01 57.76
CA GLY A 340 28.11 56.30 58.36
C GLY A 340 28.22 56.18 59.87
N GLU A 341 29.31 55.60 60.37
CA GLU A 341 29.70 55.71 61.78
C GLU A 341 30.68 56.87 61.98
N ASP A 342 30.15 57.94 62.56
CA ASP A 342 30.90 58.99 63.25
C ASP A 342 31.43 58.44 64.60
N GLU A 343 32.75 58.46 64.81
CA GLU A 343 33.36 58.52 66.15
C GLU A 343 34.49 59.57 66.19
N GLU A 344 34.26 60.58 67.02
CA GLU A 344 35.14 61.53 67.76
C GLU A 344 36.37 62.20 67.12
#